data_AF-A0A969Z4S9-F1
#
_entry.id   AF-A0A969Z4S9-F1
#
_cell.length_a   1.000
_cell.length_b   1.000
_cell.length_c   1.000
_cell.angle_alpha   90.00
_cell.angle_beta   90.00
_cell.angle_gamma   90.00
#
_symmetry.space_group_name_H-M   'P 1'
#
loop_
_entity.id
_entity.type
_entity.pdbx_description
1 polymer ?
#
loop_
_entity_poly.entity_id
_entity_poly.type
_entity_poly.pdbx_seq_one_letter_code
_entity_poly.pdbx_strand_id
1 'polypeptide(L)'
;MAVTVEQVLERLDNNKEFNSVIINGLSILILKLNDRFPSIDLTRLFERVDTLKIKTGNKHVVGDIGRYDVSNNIIELNSYEVTKKDDNINNILMQQLLEVNTKKSNEDDIFEGVRIGFRSIVANNLVGNNLDKNPYFPIERVVDLITYVAGYNLVEDCYFKDDYTPLVAELNRIYNNPKTVNDIFDMLKYDVKRVHSSDGKSHLGNIQRILIDGFVSKENLTKQELERFRTTLMGNPAIFEGEEKKYQSIIGVYEYFDQKIAERMNQMPLSPVIQEVGRSR
;
A
#
# COMPACT_ATOMS: atom_id res chain seq x y z
N MET A 1 29.54 -6.37 -4.59
CA MET A 1 28.95 -6.38 -5.95
C MET A 1 27.44 -6.37 -5.76
N ALA A 2 26.71 -5.58 -6.56
CA ALA A 2 25.25 -5.63 -6.53
C ALA A 2 24.77 -6.98 -7.09
N VAL A 3 23.74 -7.55 -6.48
CA VAL A 3 23.11 -8.79 -6.94
C VAL A 3 22.30 -8.50 -8.20
N THR A 4 22.49 -9.31 -9.24
CA THR A 4 21.74 -9.24 -10.50
C THR A 4 20.53 -10.17 -10.49
N VAL A 5 19.55 -9.90 -11.35
CA VAL A 5 18.37 -10.78 -11.48
C VAL A 5 18.77 -12.17 -11.96
N GLU A 6 19.76 -12.28 -12.85
CA GLU A 6 20.26 -13.56 -13.36
C GLU A 6 20.83 -14.43 -12.22
N GLN A 7 21.55 -13.82 -11.27
CA GLN A 7 22.06 -14.52 -10.10
C GLN A 7 20.94 -15.02 -9.18
N VAL A 8 19.84 -14.25 -9.04
CA VAL A 8 18.66 -14.70 -8.29
C VAL A 8 18.00 -15.89 -8.98
N LEU A 9 17.84 -15.84 -10.31
CA LEU A 9 17.22 -16.91 -11.09
C LEU A 9 18.03 -18.20 -11.07
N GLU A 10 19.36 -18.12 -11.23
CA GLU A 10 20.25 -19.29 -11.11
C GLU A 10 20.14 -19.92 -9.72
N ARG A 11 20.00 -19.10 -8.68
CA ARG A 11 19.87 -19.59 -7.30
C ARG A 11 18.50 -20.21 -7.04
N LEU A 12 17.43 -19.66 -7.61
CA LEU A 12 16.09 -20.23 -7.58
C LEU A 12 16.05 -21.60 -8.29
N ASP A 13 16.71 -21.74 -9.44
CA ASP A 13 16.77 -23.00 -10.19
C ASP A 13 17.43 -24.14 -9.39
N ASN A 14 18.28 -23.78 -8.41
CA ASN A 14 18.95 -24.72 -7.52
C ASN A 14 18.16 -25.01 -6.22
N ASN A 15 17.00 -24.40 -6.01
CA ASN A 15 16.16 -24.66 -4.83
C ASN A 15 15.56 -26.08 -4.89
N LYS A 16 15.95 -26.92 -3.92
CA LYS A 16 15.55 -28.34 -3.84
C LYS A 16 14.14 -28.58 -3.31
N GLU A 17 13.51 -27.56 -2.74
CA GLU A 17 12.15 -27.61 -2.19
C GLU A 17 11.09 -27.38 -3.29
N PHE A 18 11.50 -26.89 -4.48
CA PHE A 18 10.62 -26.56 -5.58
C PHE A 18 10.77 -27.53 -6.76
N ASN A 19 9.65 -27.76 -7.45
CA ASN A 19 9.65 -28.43 -8.75
C ASN A 19 9.74 -27.39 -9.89
N SER A 20 9.94 -27.87 -11.12
CA SER A 20 10.12 -27.00 -12.30
C SER A 20 8.93 -26.06 -12.57
N VAL A 21 7.72 -26.45 -12.20
CA VAL A 21 6.53 -25.61 -12.37
C VAL A 21 6.57 -24.40 -11.42
N ILE A 22 6.90 -24.63 -10.15
CA ILE A 22 7.04 -23.57 -9.14
C ILE A 22 8.21 -22.65 -9.52
N ILE A 23 9.36 -23.22 -9.88
CA ILE A 23 10.54 -22.47 -10.32
C ILE A 23 10.17 -21.54 -11.46
N ASN A 24 9.59 -22.06 -12.56
CA ASN A 24 9.21 -21.25 -13.70
C ASN A 24 8.22 -20.13 -13.34
N GLY A 25 7.22 -20.44 -12.48
CA GLY A 25 6.26 -19.46 -12.00
C GLY A 25 6.92 -18.32 -11.23
N LEU A 26 7.79 -18.63 -10.26
CA LEU A 26 8.51 -17.63 -9.48
C LEU A 26 9.50 -16.84 -10.35
N SER A 27 10.18 -17.48 -11.30
CA SER A 27 11.08 -16.80 -12.25
C SER A 27 10.34 -15.72 -13.05
N ILE A 28 9.13 -16.01 -13.55
CA ILE A 28 8.30 -15.03 -14.26
C ILE A 28 7.95 -13.83 -13.36
N LEU A 29 7.62 -14.08 -12.09
CA LEU A 29 7.29 -13.03 -11.13
C LEU A 29 8.51 -12.17 -10.79
N ILE A 30 9.68 -12.79 -10.59
CA ILE A 30 10.94 -12.09 -10.30
C ILE A 30 11.35 -11.22 -11.50
N LEU A 31 11.23 -11.73 -12.73
CA LEU A 31 11.48 -10.95 -13.94
C LEU A 31 10.55 -9.74 -14.04
N LYS A 32 9.24 -9.91 -13.81
CA LYS A 32 8.28 -8.79 -13.79
C LYS A 32 8.64 -7.73 -12.75
N LEU A 33 9.08 -8.15 -11.57
CA LEU A 33 9.51 -7.25 -10.50
C LEU A 33 10.74 -6.44 -10.94
N ASN A 34 11.77 -7.12 -11.46
CA ASN A 34 13.01 -6.49 -11.91
C ASN A 34 12.80 -5.56 -13.11
N ASP A 35 11.97 -5.95 -14.08
CA ASP A 35 11.66 -5.13 -15.25
C ASP A 35 10.97 -3.82 -14.85
N ARG A 36 10.08 -3.88 -13.84
CA ARG A 36 9.37 -2.69 -13.36
C ARG A 36 10.22 -1.81 -12.45
N PHE A 37 11.07 -2.42 -11.61
CA PHE A 37 11.89 -1.72 -10.63
C PHE A 37 13.36 -2.18 -10.73
N PRO A 38 14.09 -1.81 -11.80
CA PRO A 38 15.43 -2.35 -12.09
C PRO A 38 16.52 -1.91 -11.10
N SER A 39 16.23 -0.92 -10.25
CA SER A 39 17.16 -0.37 -9.26
C SER A 39 16.98 -0.92 -7.85
N ILE A 40 16.01 -1.82 -7.62
CA ILE A 40 15.80 -2.37 -6.27
C ILE A 40 16.93 -3.31 -5.89
N ASP A 41 17.28 -3.30 -4.61
CA ASP A 41 18.25 -4.25 -4.06
C ASP A 41 17.60 -5.64 -3.96
N LEU A 42 18.16 -6.61 -4.68
CA LEU A 42 17.73 -8.02 -4.69
C LEU A 42 18.52 -8.90 -3.72
N THR A 43 19.40 -8.32 -2.90
CA THR A 43 20.30 -9.08 -2.01
C THR A 43 19.53 -10.02 -1.08
N ARG A 44 18.44 -9.56 -0.45
CA ARG A 44 17.66 -10.42 0.46
C ARG A 44 16.96 -11.56 -0.28
N LEU A 45 16.39 -11.28 -1.45
CA LEU A 45 15.80 -12.33 -2.28
C LEU A 45 16.85 -13.36 -2.67
N PHE A 46 18.03 -12.94 -3.12
CA PHE A 46 19.14 -13.84 -3.44
C PHE A 46 19.59 -14.70 -2.25
N GLU A 47 19.69 -14.13 -1.06
CA GLU A 47 20.09 -14.85 0.15
C GLU A 47 19.05 -15.88 0.62
N ARG A 48 17.79 -15.72 0.23
CA ARG A 48 16.66 -16.52 0.74
C ARG A 48 16.15 -17.53 -0.28
N VAL A 49 16.28 -17.27 -1.58
CA VAL A 49 15.53 -18.01 -2.61
C VAL A 49 15.95 -19.48 -2.74
N ASP A 50 17.17 -19.87 -2.36
CA ASP A 50 17.66 -21.25 -2.44
C ASP A 50 17.08 -22.19 -1.38
N THR A 51 16.66 -21.62 -0.25
CA THR A 51 16.14 -22.34 0.92
C THR A 51 14.68 -22.01 1.19
N LEU A 52 14.09 -21.12 0.38
CA LEU A 52 12.69 -20.72 0.47
C LEU A 52 11.79 -21.94 0.32
N LYS A 53 10.75 -22.02 1.17
CA LYS A 53 9.73 -23.06 1.10
C LYS A 53 8.37 -22.44 0.85
N ILE A 54 7.49 -23.18 0.18
CA ILE A 54 6.07 -22.83 0.07
C ILE A 54 5.30 -23.94 0.75
N LYS A 55 4.50 -23.58 1.77
CA LYS A 55 3.64 -24.53 2.50
C LYS A 55 2.20 -24.08 2.41
N THR A 56 1.30 -25.03 2.21
CA THR A 56 -0.13 -24.79 2.36
C THR A 56 -0.57 -25.08 3.78
N GLY A 57 -1.16 -24.09 4.44
CA GLY A 57 -1.82 -24.22 5.73
C GLY A 57 -3.35 -24.19 5.58
N ASN A 58 -4.04 -24.56 6.66
CA ASN A 58 -5.48 -24.29 6.79
C ASN A 58 -5.69 -22.95 7.53
N LYS A 59 -6.94 -22.48 7.56
CA LYS A 59 -7.35 -21.22 8.21
C LYS A 59 -7.02 -21.08 9.70
N HIS A 60 -6.70 -22.19 10.38
CA HIS A 60 -6.32 -22.17 11.80
C HIS A 60 -4.81 -21.96 12.00
N VAL A 61 -4.02 -22.14 10.94
CA VAL A 61 -2.56 -21.96 10.95
C VAL A 61 -2.19 -20.62 10.32
N VAL A 62 -2.91 -20.21 9.26
CA VAL A 62 -2.69 -18.93 8.56
C VAL A 62 -4.02 -18.18 8.51
N GLY A 63 -4.15 -17.11 9.31
CA GLY A 63 -5.38 -16.32 9.39
C GLY A 63 -5.62 -15.43 8.16
N ASP A 64 -4.59 -15.23 7.33
CA ASP A 64 -4.64 -14.47 6.08
C ASP A 64 -4.52 -15.41 4.86
N ILE A 65 -4.66 -14.89 3.65
CA ILE A 65 -4.57 -15.67 2.42
C ILE A 65 -3.14 -16.17 2.14
N GLY A 66 -2.14 -15.40 2.54
CA GLY A 66 -0.76 -15.82 2.50
C GLY A 66 0.13 -14.88 3.31
N ARG A 67 1.21 -15.43 3.87
CA ARG A 67 2.22 -14.66 4.61
C ARG A 67 3.61 -15.22 4.38
N TYR A 68 4.61 -14.35 4.46
CA TYR A 68 6.01 -14.74 4.55
C TYR A 68 6.51 -14.71 6.00
N ASP A 69 7.00 -15.87 6.46
CA ASP A 69 7.70 -16.07 7.73
C ASP A 69 9.21 -15.94 7.50
N VAL A 70 9.77 -14.84 8.00
CA VAL A 70 11.19 -14.51 7.87
C VAL A 70 12.08 -15.49 8.63
N SER A 71 11.67 -15.90 9.83
CA SER A 71 12.47 -16.76 10.71
C SER A 71 12.67 -18.15 10.14
N ASN A 72 11.66 -18.69 9.47
CA ASN A 72 11.72 -20.03 8.89
C ASN A 72 11.99 -20.02 7.37
N ASN A 73 12.01 -18.85 6.74
CA ASN A 73 12.09 -18.66 5.29
C ASN A 73 10.98 -19.45 4.55
N ILE A 74 9.73 -19.24 4.95
CA ILE A 74 8.56 -19.97 4.43
C ILE A 74 7.50 -18.99 3.96
N ILE A 75 7.02 -19.17 2.73
CA ILE A 75 5.74 -18.63 2.26
C ILE A 75 4.65 -19.62 2.67
N GLU A 76 3.76 -19.17 3.54
CA GLU A 76 2.60 -19.93 3.96
C GLU A 76 1.37 -19.45 3.22
N LEU A 77 0.67 -20.36 2.53
CA LEU A 77 -0.55 -20.07 1.78
C LEU A 77 -1.74 -20.74 2.46
N ASN A 78 -2.81 -19.99 2.68
CA ASN A 78 -4.05 -20.56 3.19
C ASN A 78 -4.86 -21.13 2.02
N SER A 79 -4.77 -22.45 1.82
CA SER A 79 -5.43 -23.11 0.68
C SER A 79 -6.96 -22.95 0.68
N TYR A 80 -7.56 -22.83 1.86
CA TYR A 80 -9.00 -22.59 2.00
C TYR A 80 -9.39 -21.20 1.47
N GLU A 81 -8.66 -20.16 1.88
CA GLU A 81 -8.95 -18.79 1.42
C GLU A 81 -8.64 -18.61 -0.07
N VAL A 82 -7.52 -19.16 -0.55
CA VAL A 82 -7.16 -19.16 -1.99
C VAL A 82 -8.28 -19.76 -2.83
N THR A 83 -8.78 -20.93 -2.44
CA THR A 83 -9.83 -21.63 -3.20
C THR A 83 -11.19 -20.92 -3.08
N LYS A 84 -11.55 -20.44 -1.89
CA LYS A 84 -12.83 -19.78 -1.64
C LYS A 84 -12.98 -18.47 -2.39
N LYS A 85 -11.90 -17.69 -2.46
CA LYS A 85 -11.94 -16.36 -3.08
C LYS A 85 -11.72 -16.41 -4.59
N ASP A 86 -11.30 -17.54 -5.16
CA ASP A 86 -10.87 -17.60 -6.56
C ASP A 86 -9.80 -16.53 -6.83
N ASP A 87 -8.89 -16.38 -5.85
CA ASP A 87 -7.90 -15.31 -5.89
C ASP A 87 -6.78 -15.68 -6.85
N ASN A 88 -6.28 -14.66 -7.54
CA ASN A 88 -5.18 -14.81 -8.48
C ASN A 88 -3.92 -15.24 -7.73
N ILE A 89 -3.58 -16.53 -7.80
CA ILE A 89 -2.42 -17.10 -7.09
C ILE A 89 -1.11 -16.37 -7.43
N ASN A 90 -0.98 -15.84 -8.65
CA ASN A 90 0.19 -15.04 -9.03
C ASN A 90 0.25 -13.73 -8.26
N ASN A 91 -0.89 -13.11 -7.96
CA ASN A 91 -0.95 -11.91 -7.12
C ASN A 91 -0.49 -12.22 -5.70
N ILE A 92 -1.02 -13.30 -5.09
CA ILE A 92 -0.64 -13.71 -3.74
C ILE A 92 0.85 -14.02 -3.69
N LEU A 93 1.37 -14.81 -4.64
CA LEU A 93 2.79 -15.13 -4.72
C LEU A 93 3.66 -13.90 -4.98
N MET A 94 3.23 -12.95 -5.82
CA MET A 94 3.93 -11.69 -6.02
C MET A 94 4.00 -10.88 -4.72
N GLN A 95 2.89 -10.78 -3.97
CA GLN A 95 2.90 -10.15 -2.66
C GLN A 95 3.93 -10.80 -1.73
N GLN A 96 3.94 -12.13 -1.64
CA GLN A 96 4.87 -12.81 -0.75
C GLN A 96 6.34 -12.72 -1.24
N LEU A 97 6.59 -12.73 -2.55
CA LEU A 97 7.93 -12.49 -3.11
C LEU A 97 8.46 -11.10 -2.79
N LEU A 98 7.59 -10.08 -2.82
CA LEU A 98 7.98 -8.74 -2.38
C LEU A 98 8.42 -8.77 -0.90
N GLU A 99 7.67 -9.44 -0.02
CA GLU A 99 8.07 -9.60 1.40
C GLU A 99 9.36 -10.42 1.57
N VAL A 100 9.59 -11.45 0.75
CA VAL A 100 10.86 -12.19 0.74
C VAL A 100 12.03 -11.22 0.46
N ASN A 101 11.84 -10.24 -0.43
CA ASN A 101 12.87 -9.26 -0.75
C ASN A 101 12.98 -8.10 0.27
N THR A 102 11.89 -7.71 0.93
CA THR A 102 11.87 -6.48 1.74
C THR A 102 11.88 -6.74 3.25
N LYS A 103 11.08 -7.68 3.74
CA LYS A 103 10.80 -7.88 5.17
C LYS A 103 12.04 -8.31 5.96
N LYS A 104 12.40 -7.56 7.01
CA LYS A 104 13.54 -7.85 7.90
C LYS A 104 13.20 -8.76 9.09
N SER A 105 11.99 -8.68 9.63
CA SER A 105 11.57 -9.46 10.81
C SER A 105 10.09 -9.85 10.74
N ASN A 106 9.68 -10.81 11.58
CA ASN A 106 8.29 -11.23 11.74
C ASN A 106 7.46 -10.33 12.65
N GLU A 107 8.06 -9.29 13.26
CA GLU A 107 7.39 -8.49 14.27
C GLU A 107 6.39 -7.50 13.65
N ASP A 108 5.19 -7.43 14.24
CA ASP A 108 4.16 -6.46 13.89
C ASP A 108 4.57 -5.06 14.35
N ASP A 109 5.04 -4.22 13.44
CA ASP A 109 5.35 -2.82 13.75
C ASP A 109 4.15 -1.89 13.49
N ILE A 110 4.35 -0.60 13.72
CA ILE A 110 3.32 0.42 13.47
C ILE A 110 3.09 0.68 11.97
N PHE A 111 4.04 0.26 11.11
CA PHE A 111 4.03 0.48 9.66
C PHE A 111 3.45 -0.69 8.86
N GLU A 112 3.02 -1.76 9.53
CA GLU A 112 2.44 -2.96 8.94
C GLU A 112 1.39 -2.63 7.88
N GLY A 113 0.49 -1.67 8.15
CA GLY A 113 -0.53 -1.28 7.18
C GLY A 113 -0.01 -0.53 5.95
N VAL A 114 1.05 0.26 6.09
CA VAL A 114 1.72 0.87 4.93
C VAL A 114 2.37 -0.22 4.09
N ARG A 115 3.07 -1.16 4.74
CA ARG A 115 3.75 -2.28 4.08
C ARG A 115 2.77 -3.16 3.31
N ILE A 116 1.67 -3.59 3.95
CA ILE A 116 0.64 -4.41 3.33
C ILE A 116 -0.04 -3.66 2.18
N GLY A 117 -0.44 -2.41 2.39
CA GLY A 117 -1.11 -1.63 1.35
C GLY A 117 -0.19 -1.40 0.15
N PHE A 118 1.07 -1.00 0.36
CA PHE A 118 2.01 -0.76 -0.72
C PHE A 118 2.37 -2.04 -1.48
N ARG A 119 2.63 -3.14 -0.76
CA ARG A 119 2.83 -4.47 -1.36
C ARG A 119 1.67 -4.87 -2.26
N SER A 120 0.44 -4.68 -1.78
CA SER A 120 -0.76 -5.04 -2.51
C SER A 120 -0.95 -4.17 -3.77
N ILE A 121 -0.71 -2.86 -3.68
CA ILE A 121 -0.68 -1.95 -4.84
C ILE A 121 0.34 -2.42 -5.88
N VAL A 122 1.57 -2.72 -5.46
CA VAL A 122 2.63 -3.18 -6.36
C VAL A 122 2.27 -4.51 -7.02
N ALA A 123 1.80 -5.50 -6.26
CA ALA A 123 1.38 -6.78 -6.80
C ALA A 123 0.21 -6.64 -7.80
N ASN A 124 -0.79 -5.82 -7.48
CA ASN A 124 -1.92 -5.54 -8.37
C ASN A 124 -1.44 -4.92 -9.70
N ASN A 125 -0.46 -4.01 -9.65
CA ASN A 125 0.10 -3.37 -10.85
C ASN A 125 0.92 -4.34 -11.72
N LEU A 126 1.57 -5.35 -11.12
CA LEU A 126 2.46 -6.28 -11.86
C LEU A 126 1.73 -7.47 -12.48
N VAL A 127 0.70 -7.98 -11.80
CA VAL A 127 0.03 -9.24 -12.18
C VAL A 127 -1.49 -9.19 -12.13
N GLY A 128 -2.08 -8.04 -11.80
CA GLY A 128 -3.52 -7.87 -11.63
C GLY A 128 -4.06 -8.54 -10.37
N ASN A 129 -5.33 -8.29 -10.05
CA ASN A 129 -6.05 -8.94 -8.96
C ASN A 129 -7.55 -9.01 -9.28
N ASN A 130 -8.26 -9.93 -8.64
CA ASN A 130 -9.73 -9.90 -8.58
C ASN A 130 -10.13 -8.84 -7.54
N LEU A 131 -10.21 -7.58 -8.00
CA LEU A 131 -10.45 -6.39 -7.17
C LEU A 131 -11.69 -6.53 -6.28
N ASP A 132 -12.72 -7.23 -6.76
CA ASP A 132 -14.01 -7.39 -6.09
C ASP A 132 -13.94 -8.21 -4.79
N LYS A 133 -12.82 -8.88 -4.52
CA LYS A 133 -12.65 -9.75 -3.34
C LYS A 133 -11.42 -9.42 -2.50
N ASN A 134 -10.73 -8.32 -2.80
CA ASN A 134 -9.53 -7.94 -2.08
C ASN A 134 -9.88 -7.30 -0.72
N PRO A 135 -9.65 -7.99 0.41
CA PRO A 135 -9.96 -7.45 1.73
C PRO A 135 -9.09 -6.21 2.05
N TYR A 136 -7.93 -6.08 1.42
CA TYR A 136 -7.01 -4.97 1.64
C TYR A 136 -7.33 -3.72 0.82
N PHE A 137 -8.38 -3.73 0.00
CA PHE A 137 -8.76 -2.57 -0.81
C PHE A 137 -8.88 -1.24 0.00
N PRO A 138 -9.46 -1.22 1.22
CA PRO A 138 -9.43 -0.04 2.08
C PRO A 138 -8.01 0.45 2.43
N ILE A 139 -7.12 -0.49 2.75
CA ILE A 139 -5.74 -0.22 3.16
C ILE A 139 -4.94 0.32 1.97
N GLU A 140 -5.14 -0.25 0.77
CA GLU A 140 -4.55 0.23 -0.48
C GLU A 140 -4.89 1.69 -0.73
N ARG A 141 -6.17 2.09 -0.58
CA ARG A 141 -6.56 3.49 -0.80
C ARG A 141 -5.92 4.43 0.20
N VAL A 142 -5.80 4.04 1.47
CA VAL A 142 -5.07 4.85 2.45
C VAL A 142 -3.61 5.01 2.05
N VAL A 143 -2.95 3.93 1.62
CA VAL A 143 -1.54 4.01 1.21
C VAL A 143 -1.38 4.84 -0.07
N ASP A 144 -2.27 4.72 -1.06
CA ASP A 144 -2.30 5.59 -2.23
C ASP A 144 -2.40 7.06 -1.82
N LEU A 145 -3.29 7.41 -0.89
CA LEU A 145 -3.42 8.78 -0.37
C LEU A 145 -2.14 9.23 0.36
N ILE A 146 -1.48 8.36 1.13
CA ILE A 146 -0.17 8.64 1.73
C ILE A 146 0.86 8.94 0.62
N THR A 147 0.85 8.21 -0.49
CA THR A 147 1.77 8.50 -1.61
C THR A 147 1.52 9.87 -2.25
N TYR A 148 0.27 10.33 -2.32
CA TYR A 148 -0.03 11.69 -2.77
C TYR A 148 0.39 12.76 -1.76
N VAL A 149 0.38 12.47 -0.46
CA VAL A 149 0.80 13.40 0.61
C VAL A 149 2.32 13.46 0.72
N ALA A 150 2.98 12.33 0.97
CA ALA A 150 4.42 12.25 1.22
C ALA A 150 5.28 12.12 -0.05
N GLY A 151 4.68 11.71 -1.17
CA GLY A 151 5.37 11.44 -2.43
C GLY A 151 5.59 9.94 -2.67
N TYR A 152 5.25 9.47 -3.86
CA TYR A 152 5.35 8.06 -4.24
C TYR A 152 6.76 7.47 -4.06
N ASN A 153 7.79 8.14 -4.60
CA ASN A 153 9.17 7.68 -4.53
C ASN A 153 9.65 7.49 -3.08
N LEU A 154 9.19 8.34 -2.15
CA LEU A 154 9.56 8.23 -0.74
C LEU A 154 8.95 6.96 -0.12
N VAL A 155 7.66 6.69 -0.37
CA VAL A 155 6.97 5.51 0.14
C VAL A 155 7.55 4.23 -0.47
N GLU A 156 7.83 4.26 -1.78
CA GLU A 156 8.50 3.17 -2.50
C GLU A 156 9.87 2.83 -1.89
N ASP A 157 10.71 3.85 -1.69
CA ASP A 157 12.03 3.69 -1.08
C ASP A 157 11.93 3.10 0.33
N CYS A 158 11.01 3.62 1.14
CA CYS A 158 10.79 3.13 2.51
C CYS A 158 10.38 1.65 2.51
N TYR A 159 9.49 1.26 1.58
CA TYR A 159 9.04 -0.13 1.44
C TYR A 159 10.19 -1.07 1.06
N PHE A 160 10.94 -0.76 0.00
CA PHE A 160 12.01 -1.66 -0.46
C PHE A 160 13.20 -1.73 0.51
N LYS A 161 13.49 -0.64 1.22
CA LYS A 161 14.55 -0.60 2.24
C LYS A 161 14.08 -1.17 3.59
N ASP A 162 12.78 -1.36 3.79
CA ASP A 162 12.13 -1.69 5.06
C ASP A 162 12.60 -0.74 6.18
N ASP A 163 12.55 0.56 5.88
CA ASP A 163 12.91 1.68 6.77
C ASP A 163 11.95 2.85 6.53
N TYR A 164 11.00 3.04 7.44
CA TYR A 164 9.95 4.05 7.35
C TYR A 164 10.29 5.37 8.08
N THR A 165 11.51 5.51 8.60
CA THR A 165 11.97 6.74 9.28
C THR A 165 11.84 7.97 8.38
N PRO A 166 12.20 7.92 7.09
CA PRO A 166 12.06 9.07 6.19
C PRO A 166 10.59 9.45 5.95
N LEU A 167 9.69 8.46 5.85
CA LEU A 167 8.25 8.71 5.72
C LEU A 167 7.69 9.43 6.95
N VAL A 168 8.05 8.98 8.15
CA VAL A 168 7.63 9.62 9.40
C VAL A 168 8.14 11.06 9.48
N ALA A 169 9.39 11.30 9.11
CA ALA A 169 9.97 12.64 9.10
C ALA A 169 9.24 13.58 8.14
N GLU A 170 8.91 13.11 6.93
CA GLU A 170 8.19 13.91 5.94
C GLU A 170 6.75 14.21 6.37
N LEU A 171 6.02 13.22 6.89
CA LEU A 171 4.67 13.46 7.40
C LEU A 171 4.70 14.41 8.61
N ASN A 172 5.68 14.31 9.50
CA ASN A 172 5.84 15.25 10.61
C ASN A 172 6.11 16.67 10.12
N ARG A 173 6.87 16.84 9.04
CA ARG A 173 7.10 18.13 8.40
C ARG A 173 5.80 18.71 7.82
N ILE A 174 4.97 17.87 7.18
CA ILE A 174 3.69 18.28 6.57
C ILE A 174 2.66 18.68 7.62
N TYR A 175 2.47 17.87 8.66
CA TYR A 175 1.43 18.10 9.67
C TYR A 175 1.88 18.99 10.82
N ASN A 176 3.19 19.15 11.03
CA ASN A 176 3.78 19.83 12.17
C ASN A 176 3.22 19.34 13.53
N ASN A 177 2.85 18.05 13.60
CA ASN A 177 2.26 17.42 14.78
C ASN A 177 2.56 15.91 14.80
N PRO A 178 3.53 15.46 15.62
CA PRO A 178 3.87 14.05 15.75
C PRO A 178 2.72 13.15 16.19
N LYS A 179 1.78 13.68 16.98
CA LYS A 179 0.61 12.91 17.40
C LYS A 179 -0.27 12.56 16.20
N THR A 180 -0.51 13.51 15.30
CA THR A 180 -1.30 13.27 14.08
C THR A 180 -0.69 12.16 13.22
N VAL A 181 0.64 12.15 13.08
CA VAL A 181 1.35 11.12 12.30
C VAL A 181 1.23 9.74 12.96
N ASN A 182 1.39 9.67 14.29
CA ASN A 182 1.18 8.41 15.01
C ASN A 182 -0.27 7.93 14.91
N ASP A 183 -1.24 8.83 15.03
CA ASP A 183 -2.67 8.51 14.93
C ASP A 183 -3.00 7.88 13.56
N ILE A 184 -2.39 8.36 12.44
CA ILE A 184 -2.55 7.74 11.11
C ILE A 184 -2.12 6.27 11.15
N PHE A 185 -0.91 6.00 11.64
CA PHE A 185 -0.34 4.65 11.62
C PHE A 185 -1.03 3.70 12.60
N ASP A 186 -1.41 4.19 13.79
CA ASP A 186 -2.17 3.41 14.78
C ASP A 186 -3.56 3.03 14.26
N MET A 187 -4.28 3.99 13.66
CA MET A 187 -5.58 3.72 13.03
C MET A 187 -5.45 2.76 11.85
N LEU A 188 -4.41 2.90 11.03
CA LEU A 188 -4.17 2.01 9.90
C LEU A 188 -3.83 0.58 10.35
N LYS A 189 -2.98 0.44 11.38
CA LYS A 189 -2.68 -0.85 12.00
C LYS A 189 -3.92 -1.50 12.60
N TYR A 190 -4.79 -0.71 13.22
CA TYR A 190 -6.07 -1.21 13.72
C TYR A 190 -6.95 -1.77 12.59
N ASP A 191 -7.07 -1.04 11.48
CA ASP A 191 -7.89 -1.46 10.33
C ASP A 191 -7.33 -2.74 9.68
N VAL A 192 -6.00 -2.90 9.59
CA VAL A 192 -5.35 -4.15 9.13
C VAL A 192 -5.75 -5.33 10.02
N LYS A 193 -5.65 -5.20 11.34
CA LYS A 193 -5.97 -6.29 12.28
C LYS A 193 -7.43 -6.73 12.24
N ARG A 194 -8.31 -5.86 11.73
CA ARG A 194 -9.75 -6.11 11.62
C ARG A 194 -10.23 -6.30 10.20
N VAL A 195 -9.32 -6.44 9.24
CA VAL A 195 -9.68 -6.56 7.83
C VAL A 195 -10.63 -7.74 7.59
N HIS A 196 -10.35 -8.88 8.24
CA HIS A 196 -11.17 -10.11 8.15
C HIS A 196 -12.26 -10.20 9.24
N SER A 197 -12.41 -9.16 10.06
CA SER A 197 -13.39 -9.15 11.14
C SER A 197 -14.64 -8.35 10.76
N SER A 198 -15.81 -8.88 11.13
CA SER A 198 -17.10 -8.20 11.00
C SER A 198 -17.40 -7.25 12.16
N ASP A 199 -16.55 -7.24 13.19
CA ASP A 199 -16.68 -6.37 14.37
C ASP A 199 -15.68 -5.19 14.35
N GLY A 200 -16.09 -4.09 14.98
CA GLY A 200 -15.32 -2.85 15.01
C GLY A 200 -15.63 -1.92 13.83
N LYS A 201 -15.49 -0.61 14.07
CA LYS A 201 -15.66 0.40 13.03
C LYS A 201 -14.30 0.72 12.43
N SER A 202 -14.23 0.79 11.10
CA SER A 202 -13.03 1.20 10.40
C SER A 202 -12.75 2.69 10.62
N HIS A 203 -11.47 3.01 10.75
CA HIS A 203 -10.95 4.37 10.84
C HIS A 203 -10.68 5.02 9.48
N LEU A 204 -10.95 4.32 8.37
CA LEU A 204 -10.74 4.80 7.00
C LEU A 204 -11.14 6.26 6.79
N GLY A 205 -12.37 6.64 7.15
CA GLY A 205 -12.83 8.02 6.96
C GLY A 205 -12.06 9.05 7.81
N ASN A 206 -11.61 8.67 9.01
CA ASN A 206 -10.80 9.54 9.85
C ASN A 206 -9.40 9.73 9.27
N ILE A 207 -8.78 8.63 8.81
CA ILE A 207 -7.48 8.67 8.16
C ILE A 207 -7.56 9.54 6.89
N GLN A 208 -8.58 9.34 6.04
CA GLN A 208 -8.76 10.13 4.82
C GLN A 208 -8.87 11.63 5.11
N ARG A 209 -9.59 12.05 6.16
CA ARG A 209 -9.69 13.47 6.53
C ARG A 209 -8.35 14.07 6.94
N ILE A 210 -7.54 13.33 7.71
CA ILE A 210 -6.18 13.76 8.05
C ILE A 210 -5.33 13.88 6.77
N LEU A 211 -5.38 12.88 5.89
CA LEU A 211 -4.63 12.89 4.64
C LEU A 211 -5.08 14.01 3.68
N ILE A 212 -6.37 14.35 3.68
CA ILE A 212 -6.90 15.53 2.97
C ILE A 212 -6.19 16.78 3.47
N ASP A 213 -6.15 17.02 4.79
CA ASP A 213 -5.51 18.21 5.36
C ASP A 213 -4.04 18.33 4.97
N GLY A 214 -3.30 17.20 4.99
CA GLY A 214 -1.90 17.17 4.59
C GLY A 214 -1.69 17.35 3.09
N PHE A 215 -2.61 16.87 2.26
CA PHE A 215 -2.56 17.05 0.81
C PHE A 215 -2.87 18.50 0.43
N VAL A 216 -3.96 19.08 0.96
CA VAL A 216 -4.40 20.44 0.62
C VAL A 216 -3.49 21.53 1.15
N SER A 217 -2.55 21.24 2.05
CA SER A 217 -1.57 22.22 2.55
C SER A 217 -0.42 22.48 1.58
N LYS A 218 -0.22 21.63 0.56
CA LYS A 218 0.86 21.77 -0.44
C LYS A 218 0.73 23.04 -1.26
N GLU A 219 1.80 23.80 -1.48
CA GLU A 219 1.71 25.13 -2.11
C GLU A 219 1.29 25.10 -3.59
N ASN A 220 1.64 24.06 -4.36
CA ASN A 220 1.52 24.05 -5.82
C ASN A 220 0.71 22.86 -6.37
N LEU A 221 -0.52 22.68 -5.89
CA LEU A 221 -1.40 21.62 -6.39
C LEU A 221 -1.97 21.95 -7.78
N THR A 222 -1.75 21.07 -8.74
CA THR A 222 -2.38 21.13 -10.06
C THR A 222 -3.81 20.58 -10.02
N LYS A 223 -4.65 20.99 -10.97
CA LYS A 223 -6.00 20.43 -11.13
C LYS A 223 -5.96 18.90 -11.29
N GLN A 224 -4.98 18.37 -12.02
CA GLN A 224 -4.85 16.92 -12.22
C GLN A 224 -4.55 16.19 -10.91
N GLU A 225 -3.69 16.75 -10.04
CA GLU A 225 -3.41 16.17 -8.73
C GLU A 225 -4.64 16.21 -7.82
N LEU A 226 -5.41 17.31 -7.84
CA LEU A 226 -6.67 17.41 -7.10
C LEU A 226 -7.67 16.34 -7.53
N GLU A 227 -7.90 16.18 -8.84
CA GLU A 227 -8.80 15.17 -9.37
C GLU A 227 -8.34 13.76 -9.02
N ARG A 228 -7.05 13.46 -9.21
CA ARG A 228 -6.48 12.15 -8.89
C ARG A 228 -6.65 11.81 -7.41
N PHE A 229 -6.30 12.74 -6.51
CA PHE A 229 -6.49 12.56 -5.07
C PHE A 229 -7.96 12.33 -4.73
N ARG A 230 -8.86 13.16 -5.27
CA ARG A 230 -10.30 13.05 -5.06
C ARG A 230 -10.83 11.68 -5.51
N THR A 231 -10.39 11.17 -6.66
CA THR A 231 -10.81 9.84 -7.16
C THR A 231 -10.28 8.66 -6.33
N THR A 232 -9.24 8.86 -5.54
CA THR A 232 -8.73 7.85 -4.61
C THR A 232 -9.52 7.82 -3.30
N LEU A 233 -10.20 8.91 -2.93
CA LEU A 233 -11.05 8.95 -1.74
C LEU A 233 -12.21 7.96 -1.84
N MET A 234 -12.62 7.46 -0.68
CA MET A 234 -13.84 6.69 -0.51
C MET A 234 -14.84 7.51 0.29
N GLY A 235 -16.08 7.56 -0.19
CA GLY A 235 -17.16 8.33 0.45
C GLY A 235 -18.53 7.66 0.42
N ASN A 236 -18.66 6.48 -0.20
CA ASN A 236 -19.90 5.73 -0.25
C ASN A 236 -19.73 4.36 0.42
N PRO A 237 -20.27 4.13 1.63
CA PRO A 237 -20.16 2.84 2.32
C PRO A 237 -20.74 1.66 1.55
N ALA A 238 -21.67 1.90 0.62
CA ALA A 238 -22.32 0.83 -0.16
C ALA A 238 -21.38 0.10 -1.13
N ILE A 239 -20.15 0.60 -1.34
CA ILE A 239 -19.12 -0.15 -2.07
C ILE A 239 -18.61 -1.37 -1.28
N PHE A 240 -18.91 -1.44 0.02
CA PHE A 240 -18.57 -2.53 0.92
C PHE A 240 -19.83 -3.33 1.25
N GLU A 241 -20.36 -4.07 0.27
CA GLU A 241 -21.61 -4.82 0.39
C GLU A 241 -21.60 -5.75 1.62
N GLY A 242 -22.57 -5.56 2.52
CA GLY A 242 -22.69 -6.32 3.77
C GLY A 242 -21.77 -5.86 4.91
N GLU A 243 -20.88 -4.89 4.67
CA GLU A 243 -19.99 -4.27 5.67
C GLU A 243 -20.24 -2.75 5.83
N GLU A 244 -21.36 -2.21 5.36
CA GLU A 244 -21.60 -0.76 5.28
C GLU A 244 -21.49 -0.08 6.66
N LYS A 245 -21.91 -0.78 7.72
CA LYS A 245 -21.81 -0.31 9.11
C LYS A 245 -20.37 -0.14 9.59
N LYS A 246 -19.45 -0.99 9.14
CA LYS A 246 -18.02 -0.94 9.47
C LYS A 246 -17.38 0.31 8.89
N TYR A 247 -17.78 0.72 7.69
CA TYR A 247 -17.19 1.84 6.95
C TYR A 247 -17.99 3.15 7.00
N GLN A 248 -18.94 3.31 7.92
CA GLN A 248 -19.74 4.55 8.05
C GLN A 248 -18.89 5.82 8.23
N SER A 249 -17.65 5.71 8.73
CA SER A 249 -16.76 6.85 8.95
C SER A 249 -16.44 7.63 7.66
N ILE A 250 -16.58 7.00 6.48
CA ILE A 250 -16.30 7.62 5.19
C ILE A 250 -17.40 8.56 4.69
N ILE A 251 -18.59 8.53 5.28
CA ILE A 251 -19.67 9.46 4.95
C ILE A 251 -19.17 10.89 5.23
N GLY A 252 -19.34 11.81 4.28
CA GLY A 252 -18.91 13.19 4.43
C GLY A 252 -17.46 13.47 3.99
N VAL A 253 -16.71 12.46 3.54
CA VAL A 253 -15.29 12.64 3.14
C VAL A 253 -15.17 13.50 1.88
N TYR A 254 -16.04 13.30 0.88
CA TYR A 254 -16.02 14.12 -0.33
C TYR A 254 -16.38 15.58 -0.02
N GLU A 255 -17.41 15.80 0.80
CA GLU A 255 -17.83 17.12 1.25
C GLU A 255 -16.71 17.82 2.02
N TYR A 256 -16.00 17.09 2.89
CA TYR A 256 -14.84 17.61 3.60
C TYR A 256 -13.71 18.03 2.65
N PHE A 257 -13.39 17.19 1.66
CA PHE A 257 -12.40 17.53 0.64
C PHE A 257 -12.80 18.77 -0.16
N ASP A 258 -14.03 18.80 -0.69
CA ASP A 258 -14.53 19.89 -1.51
C ASP A 258 -14.55 21.21 -0.71
N GLN A 259 -14.91 21.16 0.58
CA GLN A 259 -14.83 22.31 1.50
C GLN A 259 -13.39 22.79 1.67
N LYS A 260 -12.43 21.89 1.91
CA LYS A 260 -11.01 22.24 2.10
C LYS A 260 -10.40 22.89 0.86
N ILE A 261 -10.76 22.42 -0.32
CA ILE A 261 -10.35 23.05 -1.58
C ILE A 261 -10.96 24.44 -1.73
N ALA A 262 -12.25 24.62 -1.43
CA ALA A 262 -12.90 25.93 -1.50
C ALA A 262 -12.27 26.95 -0.52
N GLU A 263 -12.01 26.53 0.73
CA GLU A 263 -11.31 27.33 1.74
C GLU A 263 -9.95 27.82 1.23
N ARG A 264 -9.17 26.92 0.62
CA ARG A 264 -7.88 27.24 0.02
C ARG A 264 -8.00 28.25 -1.12
N MET A 265 -8.93 28.06 -2.05
CA MET A 265 -9.11 28.96 -3.19
C MET A 265 -9.49 30.38 -2.75
N ASN A 266 -10.25 30.51 -1.66
CA ASN A 266 -10.62 31.80 -1.08
C ASN A 266 -9.48 32.50 -0.32
N GLN A 267 -8.44 31.77 0.09
CA GLN A 267 -7.26 32.29 0.79
C GLN A 267 -6.12 32.67 -0.16
N MET A 268 -6.20 32.28 -1.44
CA MET A 268 -5.23 32.74 -2.44
C MET A 268 -5.50 34.22 -2.73
N PRO A 269 -4.51 35.13 -2.63
CA PRO A 269 -4.70 36.52 -3.00
C PRO A 269 -5.18 36.56 -4.44
N LEU A 270 -6.29 37.26 -4.69
CA LEU A 270 -6.68 37.68 -6.03
C LEU A 270 -5.45 38.37 -6.63
N SER A 271 -4.81 37.72 -7.61
CA SER A 271 -3.69 38.32 -8.32
C SER A 271 -4.10 39.72 -8.79
N PRO A 272 -3.28 40.78 -8.59
CA PRO A 272 -3.65 42.16 -8.88
C PRO A 272 -3.75 42.49 -10.39
N VAL A 273 -4.02 41.51 -11.24
CA VAL A 273 -4.13 41.68 -12.70
C VAL A 273 -5.53 42.18 -13.13
N ILE A 274 -6.44 42.44 -12.20
CA ILE A 274 -7.72 43.14 -12.49
C ILE A 274 -7.75 44.49 -11.77
N GLN A 275 -6.82 45.38 -12.09
CA GLN A 275 -6.98 46.83 -11.83
C GLN A 275 -6.63 47.75 -13.01
N GLU A 276 -6.35 47.23 -14.22
CA GLU A 276 -5.99 48.08 -15.38
C GLU A 276 -6.89 47.98 -16.62
N VAL A 277 -8.17 47.60 -16.49
CA VAL A 277 -9.14 47.70 -17.61
C VAL A 277 -10.26 48.73 -17.35
N GLY A 278 -10.18 49.50 -16.25
CA GLY A 278 -11.25 50.43 -15.85
C GLY A 278 -10.92 51.92 -15.87
N ARG A 279 -9.70 52.34 -16.20
CA ARG A 279 -9.30 53.76 -16.18
C ARG A 279 -8.32 54.13 -17.30
N SER A 280 -8.74 53.90 -18.53
CA SER A 280 -8.15 54.59 -19.69
C SER A 280 -9.19 54.71 -20.80
N ARG A 281 -10.16 55.60 -20.57
CA ARG A 281 -10.58 56.70 -21.47
C ARG A 281 -11.80 57.41 -20.88
#